data_AF-A0A4V3IS15-F1
#
_entry.id   AF-A0A4V3IS15-F1
#
_cell.length_a   1.000
_cell.length_b   1.000
_cell.length_c   1.000
_cell.angle_alpha   90.00
_cell.angle_beta   90.00
_cell.angle_gamma   90.00
#
_symmetry.space_group_name_H-M   'P 1'
#
loop_
_entity.id
_entity.type
_entity.pdbx_description
1 polymer ?
#
loop_
_entity_poly.entity_id
_entity_poly.type
_entity_poly.pdbx_seq_one_letter_code
_entity_poly.pdbx_strand_id
1 'polypeptide(L)'
;MIIYAGPSLLVRLLDPAQAATFVHSAEVQIVSTAQALAECTADAVAHGLAHGMTPEGALALLGDLVDAEDGLVEIVGLDADGVAASAAEISTQTGLGAGHAWHLAAAEQCVADLAESGEARRFGADDGRQAAVARARGWGII
;
A
#
# COMPACT_ATOMS: atom_id res chain seq x y z
N MET A 1 8.72 2.47 -11.94
CA MET A 1 8.85 2.64 -10.48
C MET A 1 7.66 1.97 -9.83
N ILE A 2 7.90 1.09 -8.86
CA ILE A 2 6.82 0.43 -8.11
C ILE A 2 6.64 1.09 -6.75
N ILE A 3 5.40 1.40 -6.40
CA ILE A 3 5.00 1.93 -5.11
C ILE A 3 4.11 0.91 -4.40
N TYR A 4 4.54 0.40 -3.26
CA TYR A 4 3.65 -0.35 -2.38
C TYR A 4 2.78 0.60 -1.55
N ALA A 5 1.47 0.53 -1.71
CA ALA A 5 0.50 1.27 -0.94
C ALA A 5 -0.04 0.41 0.22
N GLY A 6 0.44 0.69 1.44
CA GLY A 6 -0.19 0.18 2.66
C GLY A 6 -1.53 0.87 2.96
N PRO A 7 -2.22 0.48 4.05
CA PRO A 7 -3.56 0.98 4.38
C PRO A 7 -3.66 2.51 4.37
N SER A 8 -2.67 3.20 4.94
CA SER A 8 -2.74 4.66 5.07
C SER A 8 -2.53 5.39 3.73
N LEU A 9 -1.69 4.86 2.83
CA LEU A 9 -1.54 5.42 1.49
C LEU A 9 -2.80 5.18 0.65
N LEU A 10 -3.45 4.02 0.78
CA LEU A 10 -4.75 3.77 0.12
C LEU A 10 -5.78 4.84 0.50
N VAL A 11 -5.92 5.16 1.79
CA VAL A 11 -6.84 6.21 2.25
C VAL A 11 -6.43 7.59 1.72
N ARG A 12 -5.13 7.91 1.69
CA ARG A 12 -4.63 9.17 1.13
C ARG A 12 -4.96 9.30 -0.36
N LEU A 13 -4.92 8.21 -1.12
CA LEU A 13 -5.23 8.19 -2.55
C LEU A 13 -6.72 8.38 -2.85
N LEU A 14 -7.61 8.35 -1.85
CA LEU A 14 -9.01 8.75 -2.02
C LEU A 14 -9.15 10.27 -2.24
N ASP A 15 -8.16 11.07 -1.83
CA ASP A 15 -8.09 12.49 -2.17
C ASP A 15 -7.67 12.65 -3.64
N PRO A 16 -8.51 13.24 -4.52
CA PRO A 16 -8.18 13.43 -5.92
C PRO A 16 -6.88 14.22 -6.15
N ALA A 17 -6.52 15.14 -5.25
CA ALA A 17 -5.29 15.90 -5.36
C ALA A 17 -4.05 15.02 -5.13
N GLN A 18 -4.14 14.02 -4.25
CA GLN A 18 -3.08 13.05 -4.04
C GLN A 18 -3.02 12.05 -5.21
N ALA A 19 -4.16 11.51 -5.61
CA ALA A 19 -4.26 10.58 -6.74
C ALA A 19 -3.69 11.18 -8.04
N ALA A 20 -4.00 12.44 -8.32
CA ALA A 20 -3.54 13.15 -9.52
C ALA A 20 -2.02 13.24 -9.65
N THR A 21 -1.26 13.09 -8.55
CA THR A 21 0.21 13.06 -8.62
C THR A 21 0.76 11.79 -9.30
N PHE A 22 -0.08 10.76 -9.49
CA PHE A 22 0.30 9.46 -10.05
C PHE A 22 -0.38 9.12 -11.38
N VAL A 23 -1.61 9.61 -11.61
CA VAL A 23 -2.48 9.27 -12.76
C VAL A 23 -1.87 9.53 -14.15
N HIS A 24 -0.83 10.37 -14.25
CA HIS A 24 -0.20 10.71 -15.54
C HIS A 24 1.22 10.17 -15.71
N SER A 25 1.71 9.36 -14.78
CA SER A 25 3.05 8.79 -14.86
C SER A 25 2.99 7.35 -15.32
N ALA A 26 3.12 7.11 -16.64
CA ALA A 26 3.22 5.76 -17.21
C ALA A 26 4.40 4.94 -16.64
N GLU A 27 5.34 5.60 -15.95
CA GLU A 27 6.46 4.97 -15.27
C GLU A 27 6.16 4.62 -13.79
N VAL A 28 4.92 4.78 -13.31
CA VAL A 28 4.55 4.48 -11.92
C VAL A 28 3.47 3.40 -11.88
N GLN A 29 3.79 2.30 -11.21
CA GLN A 29 2.83 1.26 -10.85
C GLN A 29 2.61 1.34 -9.34
N ILE A 30 1.35 1.46 -8.93
CA ILE A 30 0.97 1.41 -7.51
C ILE A 30 0.32 0.06 -7.25
N VAL A 31 0.86 -0.66 -6.28
CA VAL A 31 0.41 -2.00 -5.92
C VAL A 31 0.03 -2.05 -4.45
N SER A 32 -0.95 -2.88 -4.12
CA SER A 32 -1.35 -3.17 -2.76
C SER A 32 -1.81 -4.63 -2.62
N THR A 33 -2.36 -4.98 -1.46
CA THR A 33 -2.86 -6.32 -1.17
C THR A 33 -4.30 -6.27 -0.67
N ALA A 34 -5.02 -7.39 -0.81
CA ALA A 34 -6.37 -7.53 -0.27
C ALA A 34 -6.41 -7.30 1.26
N GLN A 35 -5.33 -7.64 1.98
CA GLN A 35 -5.22 -7.36 3.40
C GLN A 35 -5.13 -5.86 3.68
N ALA A 36 -4.32 -5.10 2.94
CA ALA A 36 -4.25 -3.64 3.11
C ALA A 36 -5.60 -2.97 2.81
N LEU A 37 -6.30 -3.45 1.77
CA LEU A 37 -7.65 -3.00 1.42
C LEU A 37 -8.64 -3.24 2.57
N ALA A 38 -8.64 -4.45 3.15
CA ALA A 38 -9.50 -4.78 4.28
C ALA A 38 -9.18 -3.93 5.53
N GLU A 39 -7.90 -3.73 5.84
CA GLU A 39 -7.47 -2.94 6.99
C GLU A 39 -7.84 -1.46 6.86
N CYS A 40 -7.82 -0.89 5.64
CA CYS A 40 -8.14 0.52 5.41
C CYS A 40 -9.64 0.83 5.28
N THR A 41 -10.51 -0.18 5.21
CA THR A 41 -11.93 0.00 4.87
C THR A 41 -12.66 0.95 5.83
N ALA A 42 -12.43 0.82 7.14
CA ALA A 42 -13.06 1.68 8.13
C ALA A 42 -12.57 3.14 8.04
N ASP A 43 -11.27 3.32 7.79
CA ASP A 43 -10.65 4.63 7.65
C ASP A 43 -11.06 5.31 6.34
N ALA A 44 -11.25 4.54 5.26
CA ALA A 44 -11.81 5.04 4.00
C ALA A 44 -13.24 5.56 4.18
N VAL A 45 -14.08 4.83 4.93
CA VAL A 45 -15.44 5.29 5.28
C VAL A 45 -15.37 6.56 6.13
N ALA A 46 -14.51 6.60 7.15
CA ALA A 46 -14.33 7.79 7.98
C ALA A 46 -13.85 9.00 7.15
N HIS A 47 -12.94 8.78 6.22
CA HIS A 47 -12.46 9.80 5.28
C HIS A 47 -13.60 10.32 4.40
N GLY A 48 -14.38 9.44 3.76
CA GLY A 48 -15.50 9.85 2.91
C GLY A 48 -16.58 10.62 3.69
N LEU A 49 -16.90 10.17 4.91
CA LEU A 49 -17.84 10.88 5.79
C LEU A 49 -17.36 12.30 6.13
N ALA A 50 -16.06 12.48 6.41
CA ALA A 50 -15.46 13.78 6.65
C ALA A 50 -15.58 14.73 5.43
N HIS A 51 -15.76 14.18 4.23
CA HIS A 51 -15.96 14.90 2.97
C HIS A 51 -17.41 14.91 2.48
N GLY A 52 -18.36 14.52 3.33
CA GLY A 52 -19.80 14.60 3.04
C GLY A 52 -20.35 13.46 2.17
N MET A 53 -19.63 12.35 2.02
CA MET A 53 -20.11 11.13 1.36
C MET A 53 -20.97 10.30 2.31
N THR A 54 -21.75 9.36 1.77
CA THR A 54 -22.32 8.26 2.57
C THR A 54 -21.28 7.15 2.76
N PRO A 55 -21.46 6.23 3.73
CA PRO A 55 -20.59 5.06 3.85
C PRO A 55 -20.50 4.25 2.55
N GLU A 56 -21.62 4.05 1.85
CA GLU A 56 -21.67 3.34 0.58
C GLU A 56 -20.90 4.07 -0.52
N GLY A 57 -21.01 5.41 -0.57
CA GLY A 57 -20.25 6.22 -1.51
C GLY A 57 -18.74 6.17 -1.25
N ALA A 58 -18.33 6.14 0.03
CA ALA A 58 -16.92 5.99 0.40
C ALA A 58 -16.36 4.62 0.03
N LEU A 59 -17.15 3.55 0.21
CA LEU A 59 -16.78 2.20 -0.21
C LEU A 59 -16.73 2.07 -1.74
N ALA A 60 -17.66 2.70 -2.45
CA ALA A 60 -17.64 2.74 -3.91
C ALA A 60 -16.36 3.44 -4.41
N LEU A 61 -15.99 4.58 -3.84
CA LEU A 61 -14.75 5.28 -4.18
C LEU A 61 -13.50 4.43 -3.90
N LEU A 62 -13.46 3.71 -2.78
CA LEU A 62 -12.38 2.78 -2.49
C LEU A 62 -12.35 1.62 -3.51
N GLY A 63 -13.52 1.17 -3.97
CA GLY A 63 -13.65 0.19 -5.06
C GLY A 63 -13.09 0.71 -6.37
N ASP A 64 -13.48 1.91 -6.79
CA ASP A 64 -12.99 2.57 -8.01
C ASP A 64 -11.46 2.76 -7.98
N LEU A 65 -10.88 3.06 -6.81
CA LEU A 65 -9.43 3.20 -6.64
C LEU A 65 -8.67 1.92 -7.01
N VAL A 66 -9.27 0.75 -6.76
CA VAL A 66 -8.66 -0.58 -6.92
C VAL A 66 -9.33 -1.42 -8.01
N ASP A 67 -10.11 -0.78 -8.88
CA ASP A 67 -10.75 -1.46 -10.01
C ASP A 67 -9.69 -2.11 -10.91
N ALA A 68 -9.99 -3.32 -11.40
CA ALA A 68 -9.02 -4.11 -12.14
C ALA A 68 -8.77 -3.60 -13.57
N GLU A 69 -9.71 -2.84 -14.15
CA GLU A 69 -9.61 -2.34 -15.53
C GLU A 69 -9.01 -0.93 -15.58
N ASP A 70 -9.44 -0.04 -14.69
CA ASP A 70 -9.06 1.38 -14.72
C ASP A 70 -8.66 1.99 -13.37
N GLY A 71 -8.58 1.17 -12.32
CA GLY A 71 -8.14 1.58 -10.99
C GLY A 71 -6.69 2.07 -10.98
N LEU A 72 -6.41 3.01 -10.07
CA LEU A 72 -5.06 3.54 -9.88
C LEU A 72 -4.14 2.53 -9.18
N VAL A 73 -4.70 1.61 -8.39
CA VAL A 73 -3.96 0.68 -7.54
C VAL A 73 -4.29 -0.76 -7.90
N GLU A 74 -3.27 -1.52 -8.27
CA GLU A 74 -3.40 -2.96 -8.52
C GLU A 74 -3.38 -3.76 -7.22
N ILE A 75 -4.33 -4.68 -7.04
CA ILE A 75 -4.33 -5.62 -5.92
C ILE A 75 -3.62 -6.91 -6.29
N VAL A 76 -2.46 -7.13 -5.69
CA VAL A 76 -1.62 -8.31 -5.92
C VAL A 76 -2.03 -9.43 -4.96
N GLY A 77 -2.29 -10.62 -5.50
CA GLY A 77 -2.52 -11.84 -4.72
C GLY A 77 -1.19 -12.42 -4.23
N LEU A 78 -1.04 -12.56 -2.91
CA LEU A 78 0.16 -13.12 -2.28
C LEU A 78 -0.17 -14.39 -1.49
N ASP A 79 0.82 -15.26 -1.30
CA ASP A 79 0.75 -16.37 -0.36
C ASP A 79 0.83 -15.84 1.08
N ALA A 80 -0.30 -15.90 1.80
CA ALA A 80 -0.41 -15.35 3.14
C ALA A 80 0.56 -16.01 4.13
N ASP A 81 0.84 -17.31 3.99
CA ASP A 81 1.75 -18.03 4.87
C ASP A 81 3.19 -17.60 4.62
N GLY A 82 3.59 -17.46 3.35
CA GLY A 82 4.88 -16.92 2.95
C GLY A 82 5.10 -15.49 3.44
N VAL A 83 4.11 -14.61 3.31
CA VAL A 83 4.19 -13.23 3.85
C VAL A 83 4.30 -13.23 5.37
N ALA A 84 3.50 -14.04 6.07
CA ALA A 84 3.52 -14.12 7.52
C ALA A 84 4.87 -14.61 8.07
N ALA A 85 5.48 -15.61 7.43
CA ALA A 85 6.80 -16.10 7.80
C ALA A 85 7.87 -15.01 7.67
N SER A 86 7.91 -14.32 6.53
CA SER A 86 8.84 -13.20 6.31
C SER A 86 8.59 -12.03 7.28
N ALA A 87 7.33 -11.71 7.54
CA ALA A 87 6.95 -10.68 8.51
C ALA A 87 7.43 -10.99 9.92
N ALA A 88 7.36 -12.25 10.35
CA ALA A 88 7.85 -12.69 11.66
C ALA A 88 9.38 -12.53 11.78
N GLU A 89 10.12 -12.82 10.71
CA GLU A 89 11.57 -12.58 10.64
C GLU A 89 11.90 -11.09 10.73
N ILE A 90 11.22 -10.24 9.94
CA ILE A 90 11.39 -8.78 9.98
C ILE A 90 11.09 -8.25 11.39
N SER A 91 9.98 -8.67 11.98
CA SER A 91 9.58 -8.29 13.34
C SER A 91 10.66 -8.68 14.37
N THR A 92 11.20 -9.90 14.29
CA THR A 92 12.26 -10.38 15.18
C THR A 92 13.56 -9.57 15.02
N GLN A 93 13.97 -9.25 13.79
CA GLN A 93 15.22 -8.56 13.50
C GLN A 93 15.18 -7.07 13.85
N THR A 94 14.01 -6.43 13.76
CA THR A 94 13.87 -4.97 13.81
C THR A 94 13.04 -4.48 15.01
N GLY A 95 12.36 -5.41 15.69
CA GLY A 95 11.37 -5.13 16.72
C GLY A 95 10.11 -4.42 16.20
N LEU A 96 9.90 -4.40 14.87
CA LEU A 96 8.74 -3.77 14.25
C LEU A 96 7.46 -4.52 14.62
N GLY A 97 6.37 -3.78 14.83
CA GLY A 97 5.05 -4.36 15.13
C GLY A 97 4.59 -5.29 14.00
N ALA A 98 3.84 -6.34 14.34
CA ALA A 98 3.48 -7.41 13.41
C ALA A 98 2.81 -6.90 12.12
N GLY A 99 1.85 -5.97 12.21
CA GLY A 99 1.18 -5.39 11.03
C GLY A 99 2.14 -4.58 10.15
N HIS A 100 2.97 -3.72 10.75
CA HIS A 100 3.97 -2.96 10.00
C HIS A 100 5.01 -3.87 9.32
N ALA A 101 5.42 -4.95 9.99
CA ALA A 101 6.31 -5.97 9.44
C ALA A 101 5.64 -6.77 8.31
N TRP A 102 4.34 -7.05 8.45
CA TRP A 102 3.54 -7.73 7.43
C TRP A 102 3.49 -6.93 6.14
N HIS A 103 3.17 -5.63 6.20
CA HIS A 103 3.15 -4.78 5.01
C HIS A 103 4.53 -4.64 4.35
N LEU A 104 5.60 -4.62 5.14
CA LEU A 104 6.95 -4.58 4.58
C LEU A 104 7.31 -5.90 3.88
N ALA A 105 6.96 -7.05 4.47
CA ALA A 105 7.12 -8.35 3.84
C ALA A 105 6.29 -8.47 2.54
N ALA A 106 5.03 -8.03 2.57
CA ALA A 106 4.16 -8.02 1.41
C ALA A 106 4.74 -7.15 0.28
N ALA A 107 5.23 -5.96 0.60
CA ALA A 107 5.87 -5.08 -0.37
C ALA A 107 7.10 -5.72 -1.02
N GLU A 108 7.94 -6.41 -0.24
CA GLU A 108 9.10 -7.12 -0.75
C GLU A 108 8.73 -8.25 -1.71
N GLN A 109 7.64 -8.97 -1.44
CA GLN A 109 7.15 -10.03 -2.33
C GLN A 109 6.50 -9.46 -3.60
N CYS A 110 5.64 -8.44 -3.48
CA CYS A 110 5.06 -7.77 -4.65
C CYS A 110 6.15 -7.29 -5.61
N VAL A 111 7.21 -6.66 -5.09
CA VAL A 111 8.31 -6.17 -5.90
C VAL A 111 9.17 -7.30 -6.45
N ALA A 112 9.39 -8.39 -5.71
CA ALA A 112 10.18 -9.52 -6.22
C ALA A 112 9.55 -10.12 -7.49
N ASP A 113 8.22 -10.10 -7.58
CA ASP A 113 7.47 -10.64 -8.70
C ASP A 113 7.28 -9.65 -9.85
N LEU A 114 7.24 -8.34 -9.56
CA LEU A 114 6.86 -7.30 -10.52
C LEU A 114 8.00 -6.39 -10.98
N ALA A 115 9.01 -6.15 -10.14
CA ALA A 115 10.01 -5.12 -10.43
C ALA A 115 11.08 -5.57 -11.42
N GLU A 116 11.38 -4.71 -12.39
CA GLU A 116 12.54 -4.91 -13.26
C GLU A 116 13.86 -4.55 -12.56
N SER A 117 14.97 -5.12 -13.04
CA SER A 117 16.29 -4.82 -12.47
C SER A 117 16.62 -3.32 -12.60
N GLY A 118 16.90 -2.67 -11.48
CA GLY A 118 17.21 -1.23 -11.43
C GLY A 118 16.00 -0.33 -11.28
N GLU A 119 14.79 -0.89 -11.20
CA GLU A 119 13.57 -0.11 -10.98
C GLU A 119 13.55 0.51 -9.57
N ALA A 120 13.17 1.79 -9.50
CA ALA A 120 12.99 2.47 -8.23
C ALA A 120 11.81 1.85 -7.45
N ARG A 121 12.01 1.64 -6.15
CA ARG A 121 11.02 1.04 -5.24
C ARG A 121 10.64 2.04 -4.16
N ARG A 122 9.35 2.30 -4.01
CA ARG A 122 8.80 3.21 -3.00
C ARG A 122 7.83 2.47 -2.08
N PHE A 123 7.84 2.86 -0.82
CA PHE A 123 6.97 2.31 0.21
C PHE A 123 6.16 3.46 0.82
N GLY A 124 4.83 3.35 0.76
CA GLY A 124 3.91 4.28 1.45
C GLY A 124 3.91 3.99 2.94
N ALA A 125 4.55 4.85 3.73
CA ALA A 125 4.60 4.71 5.19
C ALA A 125 4.39 6.06 5.87
N ASP A 126 3.34 6.13 6.71
CA ASP A 126 3.13 7.26 7.62
C ASP A 126 3.74 6.99 9.01
N ASP A 127 4.04 5.74 9.36
CA ASP A 127 4.73 5.39 10.60
C ASP A 127 6.25 5.58 10.48
N GLY A 128 6.82 6.43 11.34
CA GLY A 128 8.24 6.78 11.29
C GLY A 128 9.18 5.58 11.51
N ARG A 129 8.76 4.59 12.29
CA ARG A 129 9.56 3.39 12.55
C ARG A 129 9.52 2.44 11.36
N GLN A 130 8.35 2.20 10.78
CA GLN A 130 8.18 1.43 9.55
C GLN A 130 8.97 2.06 8.41
N ALA A 131 8.87 3.38 8.24
CA ALA A 131 9.61 4.12 7.22
C ALA A 131 11.14 4.00 7.42
N ALA A 132 11.63 4.03 8.66
CA ALA A 132 13.05 3.84 8.95
C ALA A 132 13.53 2.44 8.57
N VAL A 133 12.76 1.39 8.91
CA VAL A 133 13.09 0.01 8.56
C VAL A 133 13.05 -0.20 7.04
N ALA A 134 12.03 0.33 6.35
CA ALA A 134 11.92 0.26 4.90
C ALA A 134 13.11 0.94 4.20
N ARG A 135 13.54 2.14 4.65
CA ARG A 135 14.75 2.80 4.13
C ARG A 135 16.01 1.96 4.31
N ALA A 136 16.19 1.35 5.48
CA ALA A 136 17.33 0.47 5.75
C ALA A 136 17.37 -0.74 4.82
N ARG A 137 16.22 -1.12 4.24
CA ARG A 137 16.06 -2.21 3.27
C ARG A 137 16.05 -1.74 1.81
N GLY A 138 16.39 -0.47 1.57
CA GLY A 138 16.60 0.08 0.22
C GLY A 138 15.36 0.68 -0.43
N TRP A 139 14.29 0.95 0.33
CA TRP A 139 13.08 1.60 -0.17
C TRP A 139 13.19 3.13 -0.07
N GLY A 140 12.69 3.83 -1.10
CA GLY A 140 12.30 5.24 -0.94
C GLY A 140 10.96 5.36 -0.23
N ILE A 141 10.71 6.43 0.51
CA ILE A 141 9.44 6.64 1.23
C ILE A 141 8.61 7.73 0.55
N ILE A 142 7.29 7.57 0.61
CA ILE A 142 6.28 8.52 0.11
C ILE A 142 5.12 8.68 1.10
#